data_AF-A0A428TJ41-F1
#
_entry.id   AF-A0A428TJ41-F1
#
_cell.length_a   1.000
_cell.length_b   1.000
_cell.length_c   1.000
_cell.angle_alpha   90.00
_cell.angle_beta   90.00
_cell.angle_gamma   90.00
#
_symmetry.space_group_name_H-M   'P 1'
#
loop_
_entity.id
_entity.type
_entity.pdbx_description
1 polymer ?
#
loop_
_entity_poly.entity_id
_entity_poly.type
_entity_poly.pdbx_seq_one_letter_code
_entity_poly.pdbx_strand_id
1 'polypeptide(L)'
;MDYPQAFRDGKRVLAGTDIVECPDGLASETCGPENVRIIPLRWDTTVDGSGPGGSMRELRLHPDNVHIGFSSLFPTANGVSQFSFFGRISYNPSPLKGEPLAPRYDVVDVNILNHEQRSRVITTDPEDPTQLIINSQSLTVGELRGFSGSGNEVTWIGYPAESCNIDVFAADLTDGTVRRLTSHPDYVDPVDISPDDKWSVVMDTRASERQMFLSGLRGVPPLIDLLVTAVIASVRNNGQRRFFKPWLIDQYGDRGSYIGQQLNTAGSGVPGSGDVNDPEWNGRADPKWSRDGTRIVYTEAITESPACGGKNPLPCYESTEDGGRNERIMVAQLTDREPFDLPVVDPRPDVIPWGTSFPPGSSFPEREGVLPGNYTLKGKVSGWADVTLGGDKETGLISSVSVKYHDFSDDGFNILLHWFSNLKQTGPNNGTKVTSPDGFHLSIDVQYNFFHAIGNLTTTVNGKEYRQPANET
;
A
#
# COMPACT_ATOMS: atom_id res chain seq x y z
N MET A 1 10.70 -9.11 13.28
CA MET A 1 10.73 -7.74 13.82
C MET A 1 10.09 -6.88 12.76
N ASP A 2 8.97 -6.25 13.09
CA ASP A 2 8.13 -5.59 12.10
C ASP A 2 8.60 -4.14 11.92
N TYR A 3 8.74 -3.70 10.67
CA TYR A 3 8.99 -2.30 10.29
C TYR A 3 10.16 -1.57 11.01
N PRO A 4 11.38 -2.17 11.14
CA PRO A 4 12.47 -1.52 11.87
C PRO A 4 12.88 -0.19 11.22
N GLN A 5 12.91 0.90 12.01
CA GLN A 5 13.20 2.25 11.53
C GLN A 5 14.09 3.00 12.53
N ALA A 6 15.27 3.42 12.08
CA ALA A 6 16.20 4.15 12.92
C ALA A 6 15.77 5.60 13.12
N PHE A 7 15.86 6.08 14.36
CA PHE A 7 15.85 7.52 14.63
C PHE A 7 17.15 8.13 14.13
N ARG A 8 17.11 9.40 13.71
CA ARG A 8 18.30 10.10 13.19
C ARG A 8 19.33 10.47 14.27
N ASP A 9 19.04 10.17 15.54
CA ASP A 9 19.96 10.38 16.67
C ASP A 9 21.00 9.27 16.82
N GLY A 10 20.86 8.14 16.11
CA GLY A 10 21.78 7.00 16.19
C GLY A 10 21.68 6.20 17.50
N LYS A 11 20.72 6.51 18.36
CA LYS A 11 20.54 5.92 19.70
C LYS A 11 19.29 5.08 19.82
N ARG A 12 18.30 5.31 18.96
CA ARG A 12 16.99 4.65 19.02
C ARG A 12 16.61 4.02 17.69
N VAL A 13 15.90 2.91 17.76
CA VAL A 13 15.26 2.25 16.61
C VAL A 13 13.85 1.84 17.00
N LEU A 14 12.87 2.23 16.18
CA LEU A 14 11.51 1.71 16.25
C LEU A 14 11.52 0.27 15.74
N ALA A 15 10.93 -0.65 16.48
CA ALA A 15 10.83 -2.07 16.17
C ALA A 15 9.43 -2.57 16.56
N GLY A 16 8.52 -2.69 15.59
CA GLY A 16 7.10 -2.95 15.87
C GLY A 16 6.51 -1.82 16.74
N THR A 17 5.93 -2.19 17.88
CA THR A 17 5.40 -1.26 18.88
C THR A 17 6.38 -0.99 20.02
N ASP A 18 7.67 -1.19 19.81
CA ASP A 18 8.71 -0.92 20.80
C ASP A 18 9.76 0.04 20.25
N ILE A 19 10.39 0.80 21.14
CA ILE A 19 11.57 1.62 20.83
C ILE A 19 12.75 1.00 21.57
N VAL A 20 13.73 0.51 20.80
CA VAL A 20 14.99 -0.02 21.32
C VAL A 20 15.99 1.12 21.42
N GLU A 21 16.61 1.27 22.59
CA GLU A 21 17.50 2.39 22.90
C GLU A 21 18.85 1.91 23.43
N CYS A 22 19.90 2.60 23.01
CA CYS A 22 21.22 2.55 23.64
C CYS A 22 21.72 3.98 23.88
N PRO A 23 21.93 4.41 25.14
CA PRO A 23 22.32 5.79 25.47
C PRO A 23 23.59 6.29 24.77
N ASP A 24 24.55 5.39 24.57
CA ASP A 24 25.85 5.66 23.93
C ASP A 24 25.81 5.49 22.40
N GLY A 25 24.67 5.06 21.85
CA GLY A 25 24.48 4.79 20.42
C GLY A 25 24.32 3.30 20.11
N LEU A 26 23.47 2.98 19.12
CA LEU A 26 23.15 1.61 18.73
C LEU A 26 24.34 0.84 18.13
N ALA A 27 25.29 1.56 17.53
CA ALA A 27 26.51 0.98 16.95
C ALA A 27 27.69 0.96 17.94
N SER A 28 27.50 1.44 19.18
CA SER A 28 28.55 1.44 20.19
C SER A 28 28.83 0.02 20.68
N GLU A 29 30.09 -0.31 20.95
CA GLU A 29 30.46 -1.55 21.64
C GLU A 29 29.86 -1.64 23.05
N THR A 30 29.51 -0.50 23.64
CA THR A 30 28.83 -0.44 24.95
C THR A 30 27.34 -0.76 24.86
N CYS A 31 26.74 -0.82 23.66
CA CYS A 31 25.35 -1.22 23.44
C CYS A 31 25.18 -2.75 23.55
N GLY A 32 25.38 -3.26 24.77
CA GLY A 32 25.18 -4.66 25.13
C GLY A 32 23.92 -4.89 25.98
N PRO A 33 23.67 -6.14 26.42
CA PRO A 33 22.48 -6.51 27.20
C PRO A 33 22.22 -5.66 28.45
N GLU A 34 23.28 -5.13 29.08
CA GLU A 34 23.20 -4.30 30.29
C GLU A 34 22.76 -2.85 30.02
N ASN A 35 22.95 -2.36 28.78
CA ASN A 35 22.71 -0.97 28.41
C ASN A 35 21.56 -0.78 27.41
N VAL A 36 21.17 -1.84 26.70
CA VAL A 36 20.01 -1.83 25.80
C VAL A 36 18.72 -1.75 26.60
N ARG A 37 17.81 -0.88 26.16
CA ARG A 37 16.46 -0.77 26.72
C ARG A 37 15.45 -1.01 25.61
N ILE A 38 14.41 -1.78 25.89
CA ILE A 38 13.28 -1.98 24.99
C ILE A 38 12.09 -1.34 25.69
N ILE A 39 11.62 -0.22 25.16
CA ILE A 39 10.61 0.63 25.79
C ILE A 39 9.35 0.60 24.92
N PRO A 40 8.21 0.14 25.43
CA PRO A 40 7.01 -0.02 24.62
C PRO A 40 6.43 1.34 24.21
N LEU A 41 5.85 1.38 23.02
CA LEU A 41 5.05 2.47 22.50
C LEU A 41 3.56 2.16 22.70
N ARG A 42 2.80 3.14 23.18
CA ARG A 42 1.40 2.98 23.55
C ARG A 42 0.57 4.16 23.07
N TRP A 43 -0.65 3.90 22.62
CA TRP A 43 -1.62 4.93 22.27
C TRP A 43 -2.86 4.82 23.15
N ASP A 44 -3.26 5.91 23.80
CA ASP A 44 -4.46 5.96 24.65
C ASP A 44 -5.76 5.96 23.84
N THR A 45 -6.67 5.05 24.17
CA THR A 45 -8.01 4.96 23.55
C THR A 45 -9.16 5.25 24.51
N THR A 46 -8.90 5.26 25.83
CA THR A 46 -9.88 5.52 26.87
C THR A 46 -9.66 6.91 27.48
N VAL A 47 -10.75 7.61 27.85
CA VAL A 47 -10.68 8.97 28.40
C VAL A 47 -9.81 9.06 29.65
N ASP A 48 -9.84 8.01 30.48
CA ASP A 48 -9.08 7.97 31.73
C ASP A 48 -7.67 7.37 31.58
N GLY A 49 -7.29 6.97 30.36
CA GLY A 49 -6.00 6.36 30.03
C GLY A 49 -5.81 4.96 30.59
N SER A 50 -6.88 4.27 31.00
CA SER A 50 -6.82 2.90 31.51
C SER A 50 -6.72 1.85 30.40
N GLY A 51 -6.27 0.63 30.77
CA GLY A 51 -6.19 -0.51 29.87
C GLY A 51 -4.96 -0.54 28.96
N PRO A 52 -4.91 -1.50 28.02
CA PRO A 52 -3.72 -1.80 27.20
C PRO A 52 -3.42 -0.75 26.12
N GLY A 53 -4.31 0.20 25.89
CA GLY A 53 -4.21 1.14 24.76
C GLY A 53 -4.75 0.57 23.45
N GLY A 54 -4.57 1.32 22.37
CA GLY A 54 -4.98 0.95 21.02
C GLY A 54 -3.97 0.06 20.31
N SER A 55 -4.45 -0.74 19.36
CA SER A 55 -3.59 -1.53 18.47
C SER A 55 -2.98 -0.64 17.39
N MET A 56 -1.68 -0.72 17.20
CA MET A 56 -0.95 0.00 16.14
C MET A 56 -0.35 -1.00 15.17
N ARG A 57 -0.52 -0.75 13.88
CA ARG A 57 0.15 -1.49 12.79
C ARG A 57 0.71 -0.51 11.78
N GLU A 58 1.58 -0.99 10.89
CA GLU A 58 2.19 -0.15 9.84
C GLU A 58 2.82 1.14 10.39
N LEU A 59 3.53 1.04 11.52
CA LEU A 59 4.15 2.19 12.15
C LEU A 59 5.23 2.76 11.23
N ARG A 60 5.28 4.08 11.09
CA ARG A 60 6.28 4.80 10.30
C ARG A 60 6.76 6.01 11.08
N LEU A 61 8.07 6.06 11.30
CA LEU A 61 8.70 7.16 12.01
C LEU A 61 8.76 8.39 11.10
N HIS A 62 8.33 9.55 11.60
CA HIS A 62 8.47 10.80 10.88
C HIS A 62 9.95 11.27 10.91
N PRO A 63 10.50 11.84 9.82
CA PRO A 63 11.92 12.23 9.74
C PRO A 63 12.36 13.32 10.74
N ASP A 64 11.44 13.95 11.46
CA ASP A 64 11.73 14.90 12.54
C ASP A 64 12.09 14.22 13.88
N ASN A 65 12.02 12.89 13.98
CA ASN A 65 12.23 12.09 15.21
C ASN A 65 11.24 12.34 16.36
N VAL A 66 10.21 13.14 16.13
CA VAL A 66 9.22 13.55 17.16
C VAL A 66 7.87 12.90 16.90
N HIS A 67 7.49 12.74 15.63
CA HIS A 67 6.18 12.23 15.25
C HIS A 67 6.22 10.81 14.71
N ILE A 68 5.05 10.17 14.74
CA ILE A 68 4.84 8.83 14.20
C ILE A 68 3.52 8.76 13.45
N GLY A 69 3.55 8.08 12.31
CA GLY A 69 2.37 7.63 11.59
C GLY A 69 2.08 6.16 11.90
N PHE A 70 0.82 5.77 11.98
CA PHE A 70 0.44 4.36 12.13
C PHE A 70 -0.96 4.12 11.57
N SER A 71 -1.29 2.87 11.26
CA SER A 71 -2.64 2.44 10.93
C SER A 71 -3.26 1.66 12.10
N SER A 72 -4.58 1.69 12.23
CA SER A 72 -5.33 0.82 13.15
C SER A 72 -6.57 0.27 12.47
N LEU A 73 -6.80 -1.02 12.66
CA LEU A 73 -8.04 -1.69 12.28
C LEU A 73 -9.11 -1.49 13.36
N PHE A 74 -10.37 -1.42 12.95
CA PHE A 74 -11.50 -1.37 13.85
C PHE A 74 -12.70 -2.11 13.26
N PRO A 75 -13.53 -2.76 14.10
CA PRO A 75 -14.72 -3.45 13.62
C PRO A 75 -15.78 -2.45 13.16
N THR A 76 -16.53 -2.83 12.13
CA THR A 76 -17.74 -2.15 11.67
C THR A 76 -18.89 -3.16 11.62
N ALA A 77 -20.12 -2.69 11.42
CA ALA A 77 -21.28 -3.58 11.27
C ALA A 77 -21.11 -4.61 10.14
N ASN A 78 -20.31 -4.27 9.12
CA ASN A 78 -20.14 -5.05 7.89
C ASN A 78 -18.73 -5.64 7.73
N GLY A 79 -17.90 -5.64 8.79
CA GLY A 79 -16.56 -6.23 8.76
C GLY A 79 -15.52 -5.44 9.54
N VAL A 80 -14.40 -5.12 8.88
CA VAL A 80 -13.28 -4.39 9.46
C VAL A 80 -12.97 -3.19 8.56
N SER A 81 -12.69 -2.05 9.17
CA SER A 81 -12.22 -0.84 8.49
C SER A 81 -10.88 -0.41 9.07
N GLN A 82 -10.24 0.56 8.41
CA GLN A 82 -8.93 1.07 8.79
C GLN A 82 -8.88 2.59 8.67
N PHE A 83 -8.26 3.22 9.66
CA PHE A 83 -7.75 4.58 9.57
C PHE A 83 -6.24 4.59 9.77
N SER A 84 -5.62 5.64 9.22
CA SER A 84 -4.25 6.01 9.54
C SER A 84 -4.23 7.25 10.41
N PHE A 85 -3.21 7.35 11.25
CA PHE A 85 -3.08 8.31 12.32
C PHE A 85 -1.72 8.99 12.26
N PHE A 86 -1.67 10.20 12.78
CA PHE A 86 -0.45 10.97 13.04
C PHE A 86 -0.49 11.44 14.49
N GLY A 87 0.61 11.27 15.22
CA GLY A 87 0.71 11.71 16.60
C GLY A 87 2.16 11.92 17.03
N ARG A 88 2.32 12.54 18.20
CA ARG A 88 3.63 12.85 18.77
C ARG A 88 4.07 11.77 19.75
N ILE A 89 5.32 11.35 19.66
CA ILE A 89 5.94 10.43 20.60
C ILE A 89 6.34 11.21 21.86
N SER A 90 5.91 10.75 23.04
CA SER A 90 6.21 11.38 24.32
C SER A 90 6.68 10.35 25.34
N TYR A 91 7.88 10.51 25.89
CA TYR A 91 8.40 9.58 26.90
C TYR A 91 7.72 9.80 28.25
N ASN A 92 7.22 8.72 28.85
CA ASN A 92 6.61 8.68 30.16
C ASN A 92 7.39 7.71 31.06
N PRO A 93 8.29 8.21 31.93
CA PRO A 93 9.15 7.35 32.76
C PRO A 93 8.41 6.67 33.91
N SER A 94 7.20 7.11 34.26
CA SER A 94 6.47 6.61 35.44
C SER A 94 4.95 6.79 35.27
N PRO A 95 4.32 6.05 34.34
CA PRO A 95 2.89 6.18 34.11
C PRO A 95 2.08 5.79 35.35
N LEU A 96 1.09 6.60 35.70
CA LEU A 96 0.18 6.34 36.83
C LEU A 96 -1.02 5.47 36.43
N LYS A 97 -1.28 5.33 35.13
CA LYS A 97 -2.43 4.61 34.56
C LYS A 97 -2.05 3.94 33.24
N GLY A 98 -2.90 3.01 32.80
CA GLY A 98 -2.71 2.28 31.55
C GLY A 98 -1.65 1.20 31.67
N GLU A 99 -1.74 0.20 30.83
CA GLU A 99 -0.80 -0.93 30.80
C GLU A 99 0.20 -0.73 29.64
N PRO A 100 1.51 -0.89 29.87
CA PRO A 100 2.15 -1.27 31.13
C PRO A 100 2.36 -0.09 32.10
N LEU A 101 2.29 -0.34 33.42
CA LEU A 101 2.67 0.61 34.48
C LEU A 101 4.19 0.66 34.69
N ALA A 102 4.92 0.85 33.60
CA ALA A 102 6.38 0.90 33.53
C ALA A 102 6.81 2.00 32.54
N PRO A 103 8.08 2.44 32.53
CA PRO A 103 8.55 3.41 31.54
C PRO A 103 8.11 3.02 30.13
N ARG A 104 7.50 3.97 29.42
CA ARG A 104 6.96 3.75 28.08
C ARG A 104 6.95 5.04 27.28
N TYR A 105 6.78 4.93 25.98
CA TYR A 105 6.45 6.05 25.12
C TYR A 105 4.94 6.07 24.89
N ASP A 106 4.30 7.20 25.15
CA ASP A 106 2.90 7.44 24.81
C ASP A 106 2.83 8.21 23.47
N VAL A 107 1.90 7.85 22.59
CA VAL A 107 1.55 8.60 21.39
C VAL A 107 0.40 9.54 21.74
N VAL A 108 0.69 10.84 21.74
CA VAL A 108 -0.21 11.91 22.17
C VAL A 108 -0.58 12.81 20.99
N ASP A 109 -1.58 13.68 21.19
CA ASP A 109 -2.04 14.65 20.19
C ASP A 109 -2.39 13.99 18.84
N VAL A 110 -3.14 12.89 18.92
CA VAL A 110 -3.42 12.03 17.78
C VAL A 110 -4.48 12.63 16.87
N ASN A 111 -4.23 12.59 15.57
CA ASN A 111 -5.16 12.96 14.52
C ASN A 111 -5.41 11.76 13.61
N ILE A 112 -6.64 11.56 13.17
CA ILE A 112 -6.95 10.72 12.01
C ILE A 112 -6.56 11.49 10.75
N LEU A 113 -5.81 10.83 9.88
CA LEU A 113 -5.46 11.30 8.54
C LEU A 113 -6.61 11.06 7.56
N ASN A 114 -7.73 11.75 7.78
CA ASN A 114 -8.95 11.68 6.99
C ASN A 114 -9.57 13.07 6.87
N HIS A 115 -9.78 13.53 5.65
CA HIS A 115 -10.45 14.80 5.41
C HIS A 115 -11.96 14.62 5.46
N GLU A 116 -12.66 15.40 6.29
CA GLU A 116 -14.11 15.23 6.50
C GLU A 116 -14.93 15.26 5.21
N GLN A 117 -14.70 16.28 4.37
CA GLN A 117 -15.47 16.50 3.13
C GLN A 117 -14.87 15.82 1.89
N ARG A 118 -13.56 15.56 1.87
CA ARG A 118 -12.85 14.99 0.71
C ARG A 118 -12.46 13.52 0.91
N SER A 119 -12.97 12.83 1.92
CA SER A 119 -12.55 11.46 2.25
C SER A 119 -12.89 10.39 1.20
N ARG A 120 -13.85 10.66 0.31
CA ARG A 120 -14.43 9.66 -0.59
C ARG A 120 -13.92 9.81 -2.02
N VAL A 121 -13.54 8.69 -2.62
CA VAL A 121 -13.08 8.63 -4.02
C VAL A 121 -14.26 8.63 -4.97
N ILE A 122 -15.30 7.85 -4.67
CA ILE A 122 -16.53 7.80 -5.47
C ILE A 122 -17.66 8.37 -4.63
N THR A 123 -18.34 9.38 -5.17
CA THR A 123 -19.52 10.01 -4.56
C THR A 123 -20.60 10.22 -5.62
N THR A 124 -21.79 10.62 -5.20
CA THR A 124 -22.79 11.18 -6.12
C THR A 124 -22.53 12.68 -6.33
N ASP A 125 -22.93 13.19 -7.48
CA ASP A 125 -22.96 14.63 -7.75
C ASP A 125 -23.99 15.31 -6.82
N PRO A 126 -23.63 16.40 -6.12
CA PRO A 126 -24.54 17.09 -5.21
C PRO A 126 -25.72 17.79 -5.91
N GLU A 127 -25.57 18.14 -7.19
CA GLU A 127 -26.61 18.77 -8.02
C GLU A 127 -27.43 17.72 -8.80
N ASP A 128 -26.84 16.57 -9.10
CA ASP A 128 -27.53 15.43 -9.71
C ASP A 128 -27.18 14.09 -9.01
N PRO A 129 -27.98 13.63 -8.04
CA PRO A 129 -27.69 12.42 -7.30
C PRO A 129 -27.74 11.14 -8.15
N THR A 130 -28.13 11.22 -9.43
CA THR A 130 -28.06 10.11 -10.40
C THR A 130 -26.72 10.06 -11.13
N GLN A 131 -25.81 11.00 -10.90
CA GLN A 131 -24.46 10.98 -11.46
C GLN A 131 -23.42 10.61 -10.40
N LEU A 132 -22.44 9.81 -10.78
CA LEU A 132 -21.25 9.55 -9.97
C LEU A 132 -20.13 10.52 -10.33
N ILE A 133 -19.34 10.88 -9.32
CA ILE A 133 -18.10 11.64 -9.43
C ILE A 133 -16.95 10.80 -8.89
N ILE A 134 -15.82 10.81 -9.60
CA ILE A 134 -14.56 10.24 -9.13
C ILE A 134 -13.64 11.40 -8.72
N ASN A 135 -13.42 11.54 -7.41
CA ASN A 135 -12.54 12.54 -6.83
C ASN A 135 -11.10 12.02 -6.73
N SER A 136 -10.24 12.38 -7.69
CA SER A 136 -8.81 12.04 -7.66
C SER A 136 -8.01 12.83 -6.61
N GLN A 137 -8.64 13.76 -5.90
CA GLN A 137 -8.08 14.50 -4.76
C GLN A 137 -8.74 14.07 -3.45
N SER A 138 -9.34 12.87 -3.43
CA SER A 138 -9.87 12.29 -2.23
C SER A 138 -8.74 12.08 -1.21
N LEU A 139 -8.98 12.49 0.03
CA LEU A 139 -7.99 12.48 1.08
C LEU A 139 -8.46 11.63 2.27
N THR A 140 -8.21 10.34 2.14
CA THR A 140 -8.27 9.36 3.22
C THR A 140 -7.01 8.53 3.14
N VAL A 141 -6.13 8.68 4.12
CA VAL A 141 -4.91 7.89 4.20
C VAL A 141 -5.29 6.47 4.60
N GLY A 142 -5.30 5.58 3.60
CA GLY A 142 -5.70 4.18 3.69
C GLY A 142 -4.76 3.34 4.56
N GLU A 143 -3.87 2.58 3.94
CA GLU A 143 -2.79 1.90 4.68
C GLU A 143 -1.50 2.72 4.60
N LEU A 144 -1.05 3.25 5.74
CA LEU A 144 0.08 4.15 5.82
C LEU A 144 1.37 3.44 5.41
N ARG A 145 2.20 4.13 4.63
CA ARG A 145 3.47 3.58 4.11
C ARG A 145 4.71 4.38 4.46
N GLY A 146 4.56 5.64 4.86
CA GLY A 146 5.68 6.44 5.33
C GLY A 146 5.48 7.91 5.12
N PHE A 147 6.58 8.64 5.17
CA PHE A 147 6.64 10.07 4.89
C PHE A 147 7.67 10.34 3.81
N SER A 148 7.54 11.49 3.13
CA SER A 148 8.62 12.04 2.31
C SER A 148 9.90 12.24 3.14
N GLY A 149 11.05 12.28 2.49
CA GLY A 149 12.35 12.57 3.10
C GLY A 149 12.40 13.89 3.87
N SER A 150 11.71 14.91 3.37
CA SER A 150 11.51 16.20 4.06
C SER A 150 10.45 16.20 5.16
N GLY A 151 9.64 15.14 5.26
CA GLY A 151 8.53 15.06 6.21
C GLY A 151 7.34 15.96 5.88
N ASN A 152 7.25 16.48 4.67
CA ASN A 152 6.12 17.32 4.26
C ASN A 152 4.92 16.51 3.80
N GLU A 153 5.14 15.31 3.25
CA GLU A 153 4.07 14.46 2.74
C GLU A 153 3.97 13.14 3.52
N VAL A 154 2.73 12.66 3.69
CA VAL A 154 2.42 11.29 4.10
C VAL A 154 2.13 10.43 2.88
N THR A 155 2.55 9.16 2.90
CA THR A 155 2.32 8.19 1.81
C THR A 155 1.45 7.03 2.28
N TRP A 156 0.63 6.49 1.37
CA TRP A 156 -0.25 5.36 1.67
C TRP A 156 -0.62 4.55 0.42
N ILE A 157 -1.11 3.34 0.65
CA ILE A 157 -1.87 2.58 -0.35
C ILE A 157 -3.31 3.06 -0.32
N GLY A 158 -3.73 3.66 -1.43
CA GLY A 158 -5.04 4.27 -1.58
C GLY A 158 -6.04 3.41 -2.34
N TYR A 159 -7.25 3.94 -2.48
CA TYR A 159 -8.21 3.38 -3.42
C TYR A 159 -7.66 3.48 -4.84
N PRO A 160 -7.90 2.48 -5.71
CA PRO A 160 -7.34 2.45 -7.05
C PRO A 160 -7.69 3.72 -7.84
N ALA A 161 -6.73 4.28 -8.60
CA ALA A 161 -7.04 5.34 -9.55
C ALA A 161 -7.58 4.76 -10.88
N GLU A 162 -7.14 3.55 -11.22
CA GLU A 162 -7.63 2.75 -12.35
C GLU A 162 -8.04 1.37 -11.82
N SER A 163 -9.02 0.76 -12.46
CA SER A 163 -9.64 -0.45 -11.93
C SER A 163 -8.66 -1.61 -11.76
N CYS A 164 -8.80 -2.31 -10.63
CA CYS A 164 -7.95 -3.42 -10.22
C CYS A 164 -6.47 -3.07 -10.06
N ASN A 165 -6.08 -1.80 -10.07
CA ASN A 165 -4.73 -1.38 -9.75
C ASN A 165 -4.57 -1.16 -8.25
N ILE A 166 -3.37 -1.34 -7.70
CA ILE A 166 -3.12 -0.93 -6.31
C ILE A 166 -2.00 0.10 -6.33
N ASP A 167 -2.40 1.33 -6.03
CA ASP A 167 -1.59 2.53 -6.20
C ASP A 167 -1.11 3.08 -4.87
N VAL A 168 0.09 3.66 -4.89
CA VAL A 168 0.60 4.48 -3.80
C VAL A 168 0.32 5.95 -4.10
N PHE A 169 -0.10 6.67 -3.07
CA PHE A 169 -0.35 8.11 -3.10
C PHE A 169 0.48 8.83 -2.03
N ALA A 170 0.61 10.14 -2.20
CA ALA A 170 1.15 11.07 -1.23
C ALA A 170 0.23 12.27 -1.04
N ALA A 171 0.27 12.87 0.16
CA ALA A 171 -0.48 14.08 0.49
C ALA A 171 0.36 15.01 1.35
N ASP A 172 0.34 16.29 1.02
CA ASP A 172 0.98 17.32 1.84
C ASP A 172 0.27 17.43 3.21
N LEU A 173 1.05 17.36 4.29
CA LEU A 173 0.55 17.39 5.67
C LEU A 173 0.03 18.78 6.09
N THR A 174 0.29 19.83 5.32
CA THR A 174 -0.16 21.20 5.57
C THR A 174 -1.50 21.48 4.90
N ASP A 175 -1.61 21.20 3.59
CA ASP A 175 -2.77 21.60 2.79
C ASP A 175 -3.62 20.43 2.25
N GLY A 176 -3.11 19.20 2.32
CA GLY A 176 -3.82 18.01 1.87
C GLY A 176 -3.96 17.91 0.36
N THR A 177 -3.03 18.50 -0.40
CA THR A 177 -2.88 18.27 -1.84
C THR A 177 -2.43 16.85 -2.07
N VAL A 178 -3.15 16.10 -2.93
CA VAL A 178 -2.90 14.68 -3.19
C VAL A 178 -2.21 14.48 -4.52
N ARG A 179 -1.21 13.61 -4.57
CA ARG A 179 -0.61 13.12 -5.83
C ARG A 179 -0.45 11.60 -5.82
N ARG A 180 -0.62 10.99 -7.00
CA ARG A 180 -0.36 9.56 -7.25
C ARG A 180 1.14 9.36 -7.48
N LEU A 181 1.77 8.42 -6.78
CA LEU A 181 3.21 8.13 -6.91
C LEU A 181 3.50 7.09 -8.00
N THR A 182 2.59 6.14 -8.18
CA THR A 182 2.76 5.01 -9.11
C THR A 182 1.57 4.91 -10.03
N SER A 183 1.81 4.68 -11.32
CA SER A 183 0.76 4.46 -12.31
C SER A 183 0.98 3.27 -13.23
N HIS A 184 2.03 2.47 -13.02
CA HIS A 184 2.15 1.18 -13.68
C HIS A 184 0.97 0.27 -13.29
N PRO A 185 0.35 -0.46 -14.24
CA PRO A 185 -0.66 -1.46 -13.93
C PRO A 185 0.00 -2.64 -13.23
N ASP A 186 -0.23 -2.85 -11.94
CA ASP A 186 0.16 -4.02 -11.13
C ASP A 186 -0.15 -3.73 -9.64
N TYR A 187 0.49 -4.44 -8.70
CA TYR A 187 0.43 -4.13 -7.28
C TYR A 187 1.73 -3.51 -6.81
N VAL A 188 1.66 -2.30 -6.28
CA VAL A 188 2.77 -1.70 -5.54
C VAL A 188 2.53 -1.72 -4.03
N ASP A 189 3.48 -2.30 -3.30
CA ASP A 189 3.53 -2.27 -1.83
C ASP A 189 4.81 -2.93 -1.30
N PRO A 190 5.56 -2.28 -0.38
CA PRO A 190 5.43 -0.90 0.09
C PRO A 190 6.36 0.07 -0.64
N VAL A 191 6.40 1.32 -0.16
CA VAL A 191 7.18 2.44 -0.71
C VAL A 191 8.05 3.09 0.39
N ASP A 192 9.19 3.67 -0.01
CA ASP A 192 9.96 4.63 0.78
C ASP A 192 10.46 5.75 -0.14
N ILE A 193 10.36 7.00 0.31
CA ILE A 193 10.82 8.16 -0.45
C ILE A 193 12.25 8.49 -0.03
N SER A 194 13.10 8.81 -1.01
CA SER A 194 14.49 9.16 -0.78
C SER A 194 14.58 10.40 0.10
N PRO A 195 15.64 10.55 0.90
CA PRO A 195 15.67 11.66 1.83
C PRO A 195 15.73 13.06 1.19
N ASP A 196 16.07 13.15 -0.11
CA ASP A 196 16.04 14.37 -0.93
C ASP A 196 14.72 14.56 -1.71
N ASP A 197 13.71 13.72 -1.47
CA ASP A 197 12.38 13.68 -2.12
C ASP A 197 12.37 13.42 -3.63
N LYS A 198 13.53 13.13 -4.24
CA LYS A 198 13.66 13.01 -5.70
C LYS A 198 13.31 11.62 -6.24
N TRP A 199 13.25 10.62 -5.39
CA TRP A 199 13.08 9.22 -5.78
C TRP A 199 12.20 8.47 -4.79
N SER A 200 11.52 7.46 -5.29
CA SER A 200 10.82 6.46 -4.50
C SER A 200 11.44 5.10 -4.78
N VAL A 201 11.72 4.34 -3.74
CA VAL A 201 11.90 2.90 -3.88
C VAL A 201 10.57 2.23 -3.58
N VAL A 202 10.15 1.32 -4.44
CA VAL A 202 8.92 0.56 -4.28
C VAL A 202 9.17 -0.93 -4.42
N MET A 203 8.37 -1.73 -3.76
CA MET A 203 8.26 -3.16 -4.00
C MET A 203 7.02 -3.39 -4.87
N ASP A 204 7.20 -3.97 -6.05
CA ASP A 204 6.15 -3.98 -7.08
C ASP A 204 6.13 -5.29 -7.87
N THR A 205 4.94 -5.74 -8.25
CA THR A 205 4.74 -6.96 -9.05
C THR A 205 4.99 -6.77 -10.54
N ARG A 206 5.29 -5.56 -11.03
CA ARG A 206 5.54 -5.24 -12.45
C ARG A 206 6.62 -6.08 -13.14
N ALA A 207 7.59 -6.61 -12.38
CA ALA A 207 8.59 -7.52 -12.93
C ALA A 207 8.02 -8.90 -13.26
N SER A 208 7.03 -9.35 -12.50
CA SER A 208 6.35 -10.64 -12.66
C SER A 208 5.08 -10.56 -13.49
N GLU A 209 4.55 -9.34 -13.68
CA GLU A 209 3.27 -9.06 -14.35
C GLU A 209 2.09 -9.81 -13.70
N ARG A 210 2.22 -10.12 -12.40
CA ARG A 210 1.30 -10.99 -11.65
C ARG A 210 -0.15 -10.51 -11.69
N GLN A 211 -0.39 -9.20 -11.77
CA GLN A 211 -1.74 -8.64 -11.78
C GLN A 211 -2.19 -8.12 -13.14
N MET A 212 -1.35 -8.21 -14.18
CA MET A 212 -1.68 -7.65 -15.50
C MET A 212 -2.95 -8.22 -16.13
N PHE A 213 -3.34 -9.46 -15.78
CA PHE A 213 -4.60 -10.03 -16.23
C PHE A 213 -5.83 -9.31 -15.63
N LEU A 214 -5.66 -8.62 -14.50
CA LEU A 214 -6.68 -7.80 -13.83
C LEU A 214 -6.53 -6.32 -14.18
N SER A 215 -5.35 -5.73 -14.02
CA SER A 215 -5.12 -4.27 -14.09
C SER A 215 -4.59 -3.78 -15.43
N GLY A 216 -4.29 -4.66 -16.38
CA GLY A 216 -3.54 -4.30 -17.60
C GLY A 216 -4.26 -3.31 -18.54
N LEU A 217 -5.59 -3.27 -18.55
CA LEU A 217 -6.33 -2.28 -19.34
C LEU A 217 -6.33 -0.91 -18.65
N ARG A 218 -5.89 0.11 -19.38
CA ARG A 218 -5.69 1.47 -18.87
C ARG A 218 -6.96 2.31 -18.96
N GLY A 219 -7.10 3.29 -18.08
CA GLY A 219 -8.21 4.25 -18.10
C GLY A 219 -9.57 3.66 -17.73
N VAL A 220 -9.62 2.43 -17.20
CA VAL A 220 -10.85 1.83 -16.69
C VAL A 220 -11.18 2.44 -15.34
N PRO A 221 -12.33 3.12 -15.17
CA PRO A 221 -12.71 3.69 -13.88
C PRO A 221 -12.82 2.59 -12.81
N PRO A 222 -12.35 2.84 -11.57
CA PRO A 222 -12.28 1.84 -10.50
C PRO A 222 -13.64 1.56 -9.85
N LEU A 223 -14.71 1.40 -10.64
CA LEU A 223 -16.07 1.22 -10.12
C LEU A 223 -16.27 -0.16 -9.48
N ILE A 224 -15.70 -1.21 -10.07
CA ILE A 224 -15.82 -2.57 -9.53
C ILE A 224 -15.02 -2.73 -8.23
N ASP A 225 -14.03 -1.88 -7.99
CA ASP A 225 -13.15 -1.89 -6.82
C ASP A 225 -13.89 -1.51 -5.53
N LEU A 226 -15.12 -0.98 -5.63
CA LEU A 226 -16.09 -0.89 -4.53
C LEU A 226 -16.36 -2.26 -3.89
N LEU A 227 -16.21 -3.35 -4.66
CA LEU A 227 -16.45 -4.72 -4.23
C LEU A 227 -15.17 -5.57 -4.19
N VAL A 228 -14.28 -5.41 -5.17
CA VAL A 228 -13.21 -6.40 -5.42
C VAL A 228 -11.84 -6.05 -4.84
N THR A 229 -11.63 -4.88 -4.24
CA THR A 229 -10.28 -4.43 -3.81
C THR A 229 -9.53 -5.48 -2.96
N ALA A 230 -10.20 -6.13 -2.00
CA ALA A 230 -9.58 -7.16 -1.17
C ALA A 230 -9.15 -8.41 -1.99
N VAL A 231 -9.94 -8.77 -2.99
CA VAL A 231 -9.66 -9.84 -3.94
C VAL A 231 -8.42 -9.50 -4.77
N ILE A 232 -8.43 -8.31 -5.38
CA ILE A 232 -7.31 -7.80 -6.18
C ILE A 232 -6.03 -7.77 -5.34
N ALA A 233 -6.09 -7.29 -4.10
CA ALA A 233 -4.93 -7.25 -3.26
C ALA A 233 -4.32 -8.64 -3.01
N SER A 234 -5.15 -9.66 -2.79
CA SER A 234 -4.69 -11.01 -2.45
C SER A 234 -3.96 -11.71 -3.62
N VAL A 235 -4.30 -11.39 -4.87
CA VAL A 235 -3.73 -12.04 -6.07
C VAL A 235 -2.22 -11.81 -6.21
N ARG A 236 -1.66 -10.77 -5.57
CA ARG A 236 -0.21 -10.51 -5.56
C ARG A 236 0.62 -11.58 -4.84
N ASN A 237 -0.04 -12.49 -4.12
CA ASN A 237 0.58 -13.49 -3.28
C ASN A 237 0.26 -14.91 -3.76
N ASN A 238 1.11 -15.84 -3.33
CA ASN A 238 0.87 -17.27 -3.28
C ASN A 238 1.24 -17.74 -1.87
N GLY A 239 0.27 -17.85 -0.97
CA GLY A 239 0.57 -18.02 0.46
C GLY A 239 1.47 -16.89 0.97
N GLN A 240 2.67 -17.24 1.46
CA GLN A 240 3.67 -16.27 1.94
C GLN A 240 4.62 -15.73 0.85
N ARG A 241 4.59 -16.30 -0.36
CA ARG A 241 5.37 -15.80 -1.50
C ARG A 241 4.70 -14.52 -2.01
N ARG A 242 5.44 -13.42 -2.01
CA ARG A 242 5.01 -12.11 -2.54
C ARG A 242 5.75 -11.85 -3.84
N PHE A 243 5.07 -11.63 -4.96
CA PHE A 243 5.74 -11.49 -6.26
C PHE A 243 6.45 -10.13 -6.46
N PHE A 244 6.89 -9.50 -5.37
CA PHE A 244 7.52 -8.20 -5.39
C PHE A 244 8.97 -8.25 -5.83
N LYS A 245 9.35 -7.25 -6.61
CA LYS A 245 10.73 -6.89 -6.88
C LYS A 245 10.96 -5.40 -6.56
N PRO A 246 12.17 -5.01 -6.13
CA PRO A 246 12.50 -3.62 -5.84
C PRO A 246 12.68 -2.78 -7.11
N TRP A 247 11.99 -1.65 -7.18
CA TRP A 247 12.07 -0.68 -8.27
C TRP A 247 12.38 0.72 -7.75
N LEU A 248 13.19 1.45 -8.50
CA LEU A 248 13.48 2.85 -8.29
C LEU A 248 12.68 3.69 -9.29
N ILE A 249 11.88 4.62 -8.79
CA ILE A 249 11.02 5.52 -9.58
C ILE A 249 11.40 6.95 -9.19
N ASP A 250 11.42 7.89 -10.15
CA ASP A 250 11.74 9.28 -9.80
C ASP A 250 10.49 9.99 -9.24
N GLN A 251 10.68 11.21 -8.72
CA GLN A 251 9.61 12.02 -8.11
C GLN A 251 8.40 12.28 -9.03
N TYR A 252 8.55 12.12 -10.35
CA TYR A 252 7.48 12.36 -11.31
C TYR A 252 6.62 11.12 -11.58
N GLY A 253 6.99 9.97 -11.00
CA GLY A 253 6.27 8.71 -11.15
C GLY A 253 6.40 8.08 -12.55
N ASP A 254 5.63 7.01 -12.75
CA ASP A 254 5.51 6.32 -14.03
C ASP A 254 4.90 7.27 -15.09
N ARG A 255 5.54 7.38 -16.26
CA ARG A 255 5.10 8.29 -17.35
C ARG A 255 5.58 7.81 -18.72
N GLY A 256 4.71 7.83 -19.73
CA GLY A 256 5.08 7.41 -21.08
C GLY A 256 5.70 6.01 -21.09
N SER A 257 6.95 5.89 -21.57
CA SER A 257 7.72 4.65 -21.53
C SER A 257 8.57 4.46 -20.26
N TYR A 258 8.62 5.45 -19.38
CA TYR A 258 9.36 5.36 -18.12
C TYR A 258 8.52 4.63 -17.06
N ILE A 259 9.01 3.49 -16.61
CA ILE A 259 8.40 2.63 -15.59
C ILE A 259 9.35 2.38 -14.40
N GLY A 260 10.35 3.24 -14.23
CA GLY A 260 11.41 3.07 -13.24
C GLY A 260 12.50 2.07 -13.65
N GLN A 261 13.39 1.79 -12.69
CA GLN A 261 14.54 0.89 -12.82
C GLN A 261 14.48 -0.20 -11.75
N GLN A 262 14.47 -1.46 -12.16
CA GLN A 262 14.56 -2.58 -11.22
C GLN A 262 15.96 -2.67 -10.60
N LEU A 263 16.05 -2.85 -9.29
CA LEU A 263 17.33 -2.84 -8.55
C LEU A 263 18.04 -4.21 -8.56
N ASN A 264 17.30 -5.32 -8.57
CA ASN A 264 17.85 -6.66 -8.35
C ASN A 264 17.98 -7.48 -9.66
N THR A 265 18.58 -6.90 -10.70
CA THR A 265 18.62 -7.51 -12.05
C THR A 265 19.85 -8.39 -12.33
N ALA A 266 20.87 -8.37 -11.46
CA ALA A 266 22.10 -9.14 -11.67
C ALA A 266 21.89 -10.65 -11.46
N GLY A 267 22.46 -11.48 -12.35
CA GLY A 267 22.42 -12.95 -12.26
C GLY A 267 21.81 -13.63 -13.48
N SER A 268 21.61 -14.94 -13.40
CA SER A 268 21.13 -15.78 -14.50
C SER A 268 19.62 -15.71 -14.75
N GLY A 269 18.84 -15.27 -13.77
CA GLY A 269 17.37 -15.30 -13.81
C GLY A 269 16.77 -16.71 -13.78
N VAL A 270 17.58 -17.73 -13.49
CA VAL A 270 17.13 -19.12 -13.43
C VAL A 270 16.45 -19.39 -12.07
N PRO A 271 15.23 -19.94 -12.04
CA PRO A 271 14.56 -20.33 -10.79
C PRO A 271 15.41 -21.27 -9.94
N GLY A 272 15.58 -20.95 -8.66
CA GLY A 272 16.32 -21.77 -7.70
C GLY A 272 17.84 -21.70 -7.86
N SER A 273 18.37 -20.75 -8.62
CA SER A 273 19.81 -20.51 -8.76
C SER A 273 20.44 -19.87 -7.54
N GLY A 274 19.65 -19.18 -6.71
CA GLY A 274 20.16 -18.36 -5.61
C GLY A 274 20.65 -16.98 -6.02
N ASP A 275 20.68 -16.66 -7.32
CA ASP A 275 21.14 -15.38 -7.83
C ASP A 275 20.29 -14.20 -7.30
N VAL A 276 20.82 -12.98 -7.41
CA VAL A 276 20.12 -11.74 -7.01
C VAL A 276 18.79 -11.56 -7.77
N ASN A 277 18.76 -11.97 -9.04
CA ASN A 277 17.57 -11.93 -9.89
C ASN A 277 16.80 -13.26 -9.97
N ASP A 278 17.06 -14.22 -9.07
CA ASP A 278 16.30 -15.47 -9.00
C ASP A 278 14.80 -15.15 -8.75
N PRO A 279 13.88 -15.62 -9.61
CA PRO A 279 12.44 -15.39 -9.45
C PRO A 279 11.83 -16.10 -8.23
N GLU A 280 12.55 -17.02 -7.59
CA GLU A 280 12.11 -17.70 -6.37
C GLU A 280 12.52 -16.96 -5.09
N TRP A 281 13.44 -16.00 -5.18
CA TRP A 281 13.72 -15.05 -4.11
C TRP A 281 12.84 -13.82 -4.26
N ASN A 282 11.89 -13.69 -3.35
CA ASN A 282 10.77 -12.78 -3.46
C ASN A 282 10.88 -11.66 -2.45
N GLY A 283 10.65 -10.43 -2.91
CA GLY A 283 10.68 -9.25 -2.09
C GLY A 283 9.73 -9.34 -0.90
N ARG A 284 10.25 -9.15 0.30
CA ARG A 284 9.44 -8.93 1.50
C ARG A 284 9.07 -7.44 1.58
N ALA A 285 8.25 -7.10 2.57
CA ALA A 285 7.84 -5.71 2.75
C ALA A 285 8.98 -4.83 3.29
N ASP A 286 8.90 -3.56 2.90
CA ASP A 286 9.57 -2.35 3.37
C ASP A 286 11.02 -2.18 2.91
N PRO A 287 11.23 -1.68 1.68
CA PRO A 287 12.52 -1.16 1.31
C PRO A 287 12.78 0.13 2.12
N LYS A 288 14.05 0.42 2.42
CA LYS A 288 14.44 1.62 3.15
C LYS A 288 15.67 2.28 2.54
N TRP A 289 15.61 3.60 2.40
CA TRP A 289 16.76 4.41 2.01
C TRP A 289 17.77 4.54 3.15
N SER A 290 19.06 4.55 2.80
CA SER A 290 20.08 5.09 3.69
C SER A 290 19.91 6.60 3.88
N ARG A 291 20.40 7.11 5.00
CA ARG A 291 20.28 8.54 5.35
C ARG A 291 20.94 9.45 4.31
N ASP A 292 22.08 9.05 3.76
CA ASP A 292 22.78 9.80 2.70
C ASP A 292 22.21 9.55 1.30
N GLY A 293 21.17 8.71 1.19
CA GLY A 293 20.47 8.32 -0.02
C GLY A 293 21.33 7.64 -1.09
N THR A 294 22.44 7.00 -0.72
CA THR A 294 23.30 6.24 -1.64
C THR A 294 23.03 4.74 -1.63
N ARG A 295 22.23 4.25 -0.68
CA ARG A 295 21.91 2.83 -0.52
C ARG A 295 20.43 2.63 -0.27
N ILE A 296 19.97 1.45 -0.66
CA ILE A 296 18.62 0.95 -0.39
C ILE A 296 18.77 -0.44 0.22
N VAL A 297 18.18 -0.64 1.39
CA VAL A 297 18.04 -1.98 1.98
C VAL A 297 16.66 -2.53 1.68
N TYR A 298 16.58 -3.82 1.38
CA TYR A 298 15.33 -4.57 1.26
C TYR A 298 15.60 -6.03 1.66
N THR A 299 14.54 -6.78 1.92
CA THR A 299 14.65 -8.20 2.29
C THR A 299 13.99 -9.06 1.24
N GLU A 300 14.51 -10.27 1.07
CA GLU A 300 13.94 -11.29 0.21
C GLU A 300 13.80 -12.60 0.98
N ALA A 301 12.82 -13.41 0.60
CA ALA A 301 12.68 -14.78 1.07
C ALA A 301 12.49 -15.73 -0.10
N ILE A 302 13.08 -16.91 0.01
CA ILE A 302 12.89 -17.97 -0.99
C ILE A 302 11.46 -18.53 -0.88
N THR A 303 10.89 -18.98 -2.00
CA THR A 303 9.60 -19.68 -1.99
C THR A 303 9.70 -20.97 -1.16
N GLU A 304 8.81 -21.13 -0.18
CA GLU A 304 8.72 -22.33 0.67
C GLU A 304 7.33 -22.96 0.63
N SER A 305 7.22 -24.25 1.00
CA SER A 305 5.93 -24.92 1.19
C SER A 305 5.06 -24.18 2.22
N PRO A 306 3.74 -24.01 2.00
CA PRO A 306 2.93 -24.59 0.93
C PRO A 306 2.82 -23.73 -0.35
N ALA A 307 3.56 -22.63 -0.46
CA ALA A 307 3.58 -21.78 -1.67
C ALA A 307 4.31 -22.44 -2.86
N CYS A 308 4.87 -23.62 -2.64
CA CYS A 308 5.38 -24.56 -3.61
C CYS A 308 5.15 -25.99 -3.09
N GLY A 309 5.19 -26.98 -3.97
CA GLY A 309 5.10 -28.40 -3.64
C GLY A 309 3.73 -28.83 -3.10
N GLY A 310 3.57 -30.14 -2.88
CA GLY A 310 2.32 -30.70 -2.40
C GLY A 310 1.18 -30.52 -3.41
N LYS A 311 0.14 -29.76 -3.02
CA LYS A 311 -0.99 -29.40 -3.92
C LYS A 311 -0.65 -28.26 -4.87
N ASN A 312 0.30 -27.41 -4.48
CA ASN A 312 0.76 -26.32 -5.33
C ASN A 312 1.66 -26.91 -6.43
N PRO A 313 1.37 -26.66 -7.72
CA PRO A 313 2.09 -27.26 -8.84
C PRO A 313 3.52 -26.73 -9.03
N LEU A 314 3.91 -25.66 -8.33
CA LEU A 314 5.25 -25.09 -8.45
C LEU A 314 6.29 -25.93 -7.68
N PRO A 315 7.50 -26.12 -8.23
CA PRO A 315 8.57 -26.82 -7.51
C PRO A 315 9.07 -26.01 -6.32
N CYS A 316 9.51 -26.70 -5.24
CA CYS A 316 10.27 -26.09 -4.16
C CYS A 316 11.76 -26.27 -4.40
N TYR A 317 12.51 -25.17 -4.41
CA TYR A 317 13.96 -25.17 -4.54
C TYR A 317 14.61 -25.06 -3.16
N GLU A 318 15.74 -25.72 -2.96
CA GLU A 318 16.53 -25.56 -1.74
C GLU A 318 17.26 -24.21 -1.74
N SER A 319 17.42 -23.59 -0.56
CA SER A 319 18.20 -22.36 -0.45
C SER A 319 19.69 -22.62 -0.68
N THR A 320 20.30 -21.73 -1.45
CA THR A 320 21.75 -21.71 -1.70
C THR A 320 22.52 -20.87 -0.66
N GLU A 321 21.83 -20.19 0.24
CA GLU A 321 22.45 -19.35 1.27
C GLU A 321 23.14 -20.19 2.35
N ASP A 322 24.19 -19.64 2.96
CA ASP A 322 24.96 -20.30 4.00
C ASP A 322 24.07 -20.81 5.13
N GLY A 323 24.15 -22.12 5.40
CA GLY A 323 23.36 -22.79 6.44
C GLY A 323 21.89 -23.00 6.08
N GLY A 324 21.51 -22.86 4.80
CA GLY A 324 20.14 -23.08 4.33
C GLY A 324 19.16 -22.01 4.81
N ARG A 325 19.62 -20.77 4.95
CA ARG A 325 18.76 -19.64 5.35
C ARG A 325 17.75 -19.33 4.25
N ASN A 326 16.50 -19.11 4.63
CA ASN A 326 15.41 -18.88 3.68
C ASN A 326 15.05 -17.40 3.54
N GLU A 327 15.79 -16.51 4.22
CA GLU A 327 15.65 -15.07 4.13
C GLU A 327 17.03 -14.42 3.98
N ARG A 328 17.10 -13.33 3.21
CA ARG A 328 18.31 -12.53 3.00
C ARG A 328 18.03 -11.05 3.06
N ILE A 329 19.02 -10.29 3.55
CA ILE A 329 19.03 -8.83 3.50
C ILE A 329 19.88 -8.40 2.31
N MET A 330 19.31 -7.58 1.45
CA MET A 330 19.95 -7.05 0.27
C MET A 330 20.25 -5.56 0.48
N VAL A 331 21.43 -5.12 0.06
CA VAL A 331 21.81 -3.71 0.06
C VAL A 331 22.19 -3.32 -1.36
N ALA A 332 21.31 -2.57 -2.03
CA ALA A 332 21.63 -1.98 -3.32
C ALA A 332 22.44 -0.70 -3.11
N GLN A 333 23.61 -0.61 -3.74
CA GLN A 333 24.44 0.59 -3.77
C GLN A 333 24.20 1.35 -5.08
N LEU A 334 23.84 2.62 -4.98
CA LEU A 334 23.53 3.47 -6.13
C LEU A 334 24.79 4.23 -6.55
N THR A 335 25.50 3.70 -7.54
CA THR A 335 26.85 4.15 -7.92
C THR A 335 26.90 5.55 -8.51
N ASP A 336 25.79 6.05 -9.05
CA ASP A 336 25.70 7.37 -9.69
C ASP A 336 25.21 8.45 -8.71
N ARG A 337 24.86 8.07 -7.46
CA ARG A 337 24.42 9.00 -6.43
C ARG A 337 25.57 9.31 -5.50
N GLU A 338 25.81 10.60 -5.32
CA GLU A 338 26.72 11.10 -4.31
C GLU A 338 26.02 11.16 -2.94
N PRO A 339 26.73 10.88 -1.83
CA PRO A 339 26.21 11.13 -0.49
C PRO A 339 25.82 12.60 -0.35
N PHE A 340 24.58 12.87 0.05
CA PHE A 340 24.16 14.21 0.42
C PHE A 340 23.99 14.33 1.93
N ASP A 341 24.38 15.50 2.46
CA ASP A 341 24.11 15.85 3.84
C ASP A 341 22.69 16.39 3.96
N LEU A 342 21.88 15.77 4.81
CA LEU A 342 20.50 16.16 5.00
C LEU A 342 20.38 17.29 6.01
N PRO A 343 19.62 18.34 5.70
CA PRO A 343 19.18 19.23 6.75
C PRO A 343 18.37 18.44 7.78
N VAL A 344 18.51 18.84 9.04
CA VAL A 344 17.60 18.36 10.09
C VAL A 344 16.20 18.80 9.69
N VAL A 345 15.24 17.87 9.77
CA VAL A 345 13.83 18.18 9.54
C VAL A 345 13.29 18.75 10.83
N ASP A 346 12.78 19.97 10.77
CA ASP A 346 12.18 20.63 11.92
C ASP A 346 10.92 19.85 12.36
N PRO A 347 10.65 19.80 13.68
CA PRO A 347 9.42 19.19 14.18
C PRO A 347 8.18 19.78 13.51
N ARG A 348 7.31 18.90 13.00
CA ARG A 348 6.01 19.32 12.47
C ARG A 348 5.08 19.77 13.61
N PRO A 349 4.05 20.57 13.34
CA PRO A 349 2.98 20.79 14.31
C PRO A 349 2.26 19.47 14.66
N ASP A 350 1.87 19.32 15.92
CA ASP A 350 1.11 18.17 16.42
C ASP A 350 -0.29 18.03 15.75
N VAL A 351 -0.78 19.09 15.11
CA VAL A 351 -2.09 19.14 14.45
C VAL A 351 -1.92 19.10 12.94
N ILE A 352 -2.64 18.19 12.28
CA ILE A 352 -2.76 18.14 10.82
C ILE A 352 -3.99 18.96 10.41
N PRO A 353 -3.85 20.10 9.69
CA PRO A 353 -4.95 21.05 9.46
C PRO A 353 -6.18 20.45 8.77
N TRP A 354 -5.98 19.45 7.91
CA TRP A 354 -7.06 18.76 7.21
C TRP A 354 -7.47 17.44 7.87
N GLY A 355 -6.74 17.00 8.90
CA GLY A 355 -7.03 15.79 9.66
C GLY A 355 -8.11 16.03 10.73
N THR A 356 -8.67 14.94 11.25
CA THR A 356 -9.65 15.00 12.33
C THR A 356 -8.95 14.69 13.66
N SER A 357 -9.07 15.59 14.64
CA SER A 357 -8.54 15.35 15.99
C SER A 357 -9.16 14.09 16.60
N PHE A 358 -8.34 13.25 17.25
CA PHE A 358 -8.76 11.97 17.79
C PHE A 358 -8.23 11.75 19.21
N PRO A 359 -8.72 12.53 20.19
CA PRO A 359 -8.35 12.33 21.59
C PRO A 359 -8.87 11.00 22.15
N PRO A 360 -8.32 10.51 23.28
CA PRO A 360 -8.80 9.29 23.92
C PRO A 360 -10.30 9.33 24.23
N GLY A 361 -11.02 8.24 23.97
CA GLY A 361 -12.47 8.16 24.08
C GLY A 361 -13.26 8.59 22.84
N SER A 362 -12.57 9.03 21.78
CA SER A 362 -13.22 9.35 20.50
C SER A 362 -13.79 8.12 19.80
N SER A 363 -14.90 8.30 19.09
CA SER A 363 -15.47 7.31 18.18
C SER A 363 -14.88 7.45 16.78
N PHE A 364 -14.72 6.33 16.07
CA PHE A 364 -14.31 6.38 14.66
C PHE A 364 -15.35 7.12 13.80
N PRO A 365 -14.93 7.99 12.88
CA PRO A 365 -15.85 8.62 11.94
C PRO A 365 -16.57 7.58 11.09
N GLU A 366 -17.88 7.78 10.90
CA GLU A 366 -18.65 6.97 9.96
C GLU A 366 -18.25 7.30 8.52
N ARG A 367 -18.17 6.25 7.70
CA ARG A 367 -17.94 6.37 6.25
C ARG A 367 -19.15 5.82 5.53
N GLU A 368 -20.08 6.69 5.12
CA GLU A 368 -21.16 6.24 4.26
C GLU A 368 -20.60 5.96 2.86
N GLY A 369 -21.07 4.91 2.21
CA GLY A 369 -20.72 4.61 0.82
C GLY A 369 -21.63 5.36 -0.16
N VAL A 370 -21.40 5.12 -1.45
CA VAL A 370 -22.46 5.32 -2.44
C VAL A 370 -23.49 4.21 -2.25
N LEU A 371 -24.78 4.56 -2.21
CA LEU A 371 -25.84 3.58 -2.01
C LEU A 371 -26.08 2.74 -3.27
N PRO A 372 -26.68 1.55 -3.13
CA PRO A 372 -27.18 0.79 -4.28
C PRO A 372 -28.19 1.59 -5.12
N GLY A 373 -28.00 1.60 -6.43
CA GLY A 373 -28.77 2.44 -7.35
C GLY A 373 -28.30 2.34 -8.80
N ASN A 374 -28.97 3.11 -9.66
CA ASN A 374 -28.57 3.30 -11.05
C ASN A 374 -28.03 4.72 -11.21
N TYR A 375 -26.87 4.83 -11.82
CA TYR A 375 -26.15 6.07 -11.98
C TYR A 375 -25.56 6.20 -13.39
N THR A 376 -25.15 7.42 -13.72
CA THR A 376 -24.29 7.70 -14.88
C THR A 376 -22.93 8.20 -14.39
N LEU A 377 -21.83 7.78 -15.03
CA LEU A 377 -20.51 8.38 -14.85
C LEU A 377 -20.07 9.02 -16.18
N LYS A 378 -19.83 10.33 -16.20
CA LYS A 378 -19.31 11.02 -17.39
C LYS A 378 -17.79 10.83 -17.48
N GLY A 379 -17.29 10.58 -18.68
CA GLY A 379 -15.84 10.66 -18.92
C GLY A 379 -15.37 12.10 -18.81
N LYS A 380 -14.16 12.31 -18.29
CA LYS A 380 -13.57 13.66 -18.16
C LYS A 380 -13.39 14.37 -19.50
N VAL A 381 -13.20 13.62 -20.58
CA VAL A 381 -13.02 14.16 -21.94
C VAL A 381 -14.24 13.87 -22.82
N SER A 382 -14.72 12.62 -22.84
CA SER A 382 -15.85 12.23 -23.69
C SER A 382 -16.60 10.99 -23.18
N GLY A 383 -17.81 10.80 -23.71
CA GLY A 383 -18.63 9.62 -23.45
C GLY A 383 -19.12 9.52 -22.00
N TRP A 384 -19.75 8.40 -21.69
CA TRP A 384 -20.28 8.13 -20.35
C TRP A 384 -20.40 6.63 -20.11
N ALA A 385 -20.71 6.25 -18.87
CA ALA A 385 -21.01 4.89 -18.47
C ALA A 385 -22.33 4.82 -17.71
N ASP A 386 -23.18 3.85 -18.04
CA ASP A 386 -24.30 3.46 -17.17
C ASP A 386 -23.76 2.56 -16.07
N VAL A 387 -24.04 2.88 -14.81
CA VAL A 387 -23.54 2.18 -13.63
C VAL A 387 -24.72 1.68 -12.80
N THR A 388 -24.78 0.37 -12.55
CA THR A 388 -25.74 -0.22 -11.62
C THR A 388 -24.98 -0.80 -10.44
N LEU A 389 -25.23 -0.25 -9.26
CA LEU A 389 -24.76 -0.75 -7.97
C LEU A 389 -25.91 -1.55 -7.36
N GLY A 390 -25.81 -2.87 -7.34
CA GLY A 390 -26.78 -3.74 -6.68
C GLY A 390 -26.38 -4.00 -5.23
N GLY A 391 -27.36 -4.16 -4.35
CA GLY A 391 -27.11 -4.29 -2.92
C GLY A 391 -28.33 -3.95 -2.07
N ASP A 392 -28.10 -3.85 -0.78
CA ASP A 392 -29.11 -3.46 0.20
C ASP A 392 -29.07 -1.95 0.44
N LYS A 393 -30.20 -1.28 0.18
CA LYS A 393 -30.34 0.17 0.32
C LYS A 393 -30.43 0.64 1.76
N GLU A 394 -30.87 -0.22 2.69
CA GLU A 394 -30.99 0.14 4.11
C GLU A 394 -29.62 0.10 4.78
N THR A 395 -28.81 -0.91 4.49
CA THR A 395 -27.47 -1.06 5.04
C THR A 395 -26.39 -0.36 4.21
N GLY A 396 -26.69 0.04 2.98
CA GLY A 396 -25.74 0.61 2.02
C GLY A 396 -24.73 -0.40 1.47
N LEU A 397 -24.89 -1.69 1.76
CA LEU A 397 -23.97 -2.74 1.34
C LEU A 397 -24.10 -3.02 -0.17
N ILE A 398 -23.01 -2.78 -0.92
CA ILE A 398 -22.91 -3.12 -2.34
C ILE A 398 -22.53 -4.60 -2.47
N SER A 399 -23.30 -5.36 -3.25
CA SER A 399 -23.06 -6.78 -3.53
C SER A 399 -22.81 -7.08 -5.02
N SER A 400 -23.08 -6.12 -5.91
CA SER A 400 -22.79 -6.24 -7.33
C SER A 400 -22.54 -4.89 -7.97
N VAL A 401 -21.69 -4.86 -8.99
CA VAL A 401 -21.40 -3.70 -9.81
C VAL A 401 -21.53 -4.12 -11.27
N SER A 402 -22.34 -3.40 -12.04
CA SER A 402 -22.46 -3.57 -13.49
C SER A 402 -22.23 -2.23 -14.16
N VAL A 403 -21.40 -2.20 -15.19
CA VAL A 403 -21.05 -0.96 -15.90
C VAL A 403 -21.20 -1.19 -17.39
N LYS A 404 -21.78 -0.22 -18.11
CA LYS A 404 -21.84 -0.22 -19.58
C LYS A 404 -21.27 1.09 -20.11
N TYR A 405 -20.15 1.01 -20.82
CA TYR A 405 -19.46 2.17 -21.39
C TYR A 405 -19.98 2.54 -22.78
N HIS A 406 -20.12 3.84 -23.02
CA HIS A 406 -20.51 4.46 -24.30
C HIS A 406 -19.45 5.49 -24.67
N ASP A 407 -18.47 5.07 -25.47
CA ASP A 407 -17.33 5.90 -25.93
C ASP A 407 -16.62 6.65 -24.79
N PHE A 408 -16.56 6.02 -23.61
CA PHE A 408 -16.04 6.63 -22.38
C PHE A 408 -14.53 6.88 -22.49
N SER A 409 -14.10 8.10 -22.16
CA SER A 409 -12.69 8.46 -22.05
C SER A 409 -12.45 9.54 -21.00
N ASP A 410 -11.49 9.27 -20.12
CA ASP A 410 -11.00 10.23 -19.12
C ASP A 410 -9.75 11.00 -19.58
N ASP A 411 -9.00 10.45 -20.54
CA ASP A 411 -7.72 11.02 -20.99
C ASP A 411 -7.76 11.52 -22.45
N GLY A 412 -8.84 11.23 -23.19
CA GLY A 412 -9.00 11.56 -24.60
C GLY A 412 -8.19 10.68 -25.55
N PHE A 413 -7.42 9.72 -25.04
CA PHE A 413 -6.58 8.81 -25.81
C PHE A 413 -7.12 7.38 -25.81
N ASN A 414 -7.59 6.93 -24.66
CA ASN A 414 -8.12 5.60 -24.43
C ASN A 414 -9.65 5.66 -24.39
N ILE A 415 -10.29 4.90 -25.28
CA ILE A 415 -11.75 4.86 -25.40
C ILE A 415 -12.24 3.44 -25.09
N LEU A 416 -13.16 3.34 -24.13
CA LEU A 416 -13.79 2.09 -23.72
C LEU A 416 -15.10 1.86 -24.49
N LEU A 417 -15.19 0.70 -25.15
CA LEU A 417 -16.32 0.33 -26.00
C LEU A 417 -16.94 -0.99 -25.51
N HIS A 418 -18.16 -0.91 -24.94
CA HIS A 418 -19.04 -2.03 -24.55
C HIS A 418 -18.57 -2.94 -23.38
N TRP A 419 -19.55 -3.44 -22.60
CA TRP A 419 -19.35 -4.45 -21.53
C TRP A 419 -20.50 -5.47 -21.50
N PHE A 420 -20.16 -6.74 -21.76
CA PHE A 420 -20.85 -7.93 -21.27
C PHE A 420 -19.85 -9.09 -21.35
N SER A 421 -19.36 -9.56 -20.20
CA SER A 421 -18.23 -10.48 -20.03
C SER A 421 -16.87 -9.99 -20.56
N ASN A 422 -16.84 -9.02 -21.47
CA ASN A 422 -15.64 -8.54 -22.16
C ASN A 422 -15.61 -7.01 -22.25
N LEU A 423 -14.41 -6.44 -22.12
CA LEU A 423 -14.09 -5.03 -22.36
C LEU A 423 -13.19 -4.91 -23.58
N LYS A 424 -13.44 -3.90 -24.42
CA LYS A 424 -12.56 -3.50 -25.52
C LYS A 424 -12.11 -2.05 -25.33
N GLN A 425 -10.80 -1.84 -25.43
CA GLN A 425 -10.15 -0.54 -25.36
C GLN A 425 -9.50 -0.23 -26.71
N THR A 426 -9.72 0.98 -27.22
CA THR A 426 -9.00 1.49 -28.41
C THR A 426 -8.17 2.72 -28.04
N GLY A 427 -7.08 2.99 -28.76
CA GLY A 427 -6.13 4.05 -28.44
C GLY A 427 -4.67 3.57 -28.43
N PRO A 428 -3.76 4.33 -27.80
CA PRO A 428 -2.35 3.94 -27.65
C PRO A 428 -2.13 2.64 -26.86
N ASN A 429 -3.06 2.29 -25.97
CA ASN A 429 -3.08 1.04 -25.21
C ASN A 429 -4.19 0.10 -25.69
N ASN A 430 -4.22 -0.18 -26.99
CA ASN A 430 -5.25 -1.04 -27.58
C ASN A 430 -5.27 -2.42 -26.92
N GLY A 431 -6.45 -2.86 -26.50
CA GLY A 431 -6.54 -4.08 -25.69
C GLY A 431 -7.94 -4.60 -25.47
N THR A 432 -8.01 -5.80 -24.91
CA THR A 432 -9.26 -6.47 -24.53
C THR A 432 -9.12 -7.14 -23.18
N LYS A 433 -10.18 -7.21 -22.38
CA LYS A 433 -10.25 -8.01 -21.14
C LYS A 433 -11.47 -8.89 -21.26
N VAL A 434 -11.26 -10.20 -21.35
CA VAL A 434 -12.26 -11.16 -21.81
C VAL A 434 -12.43 -12.25 -20.76
N THR A 435 -13.69 -12.57 -20.42
CA THR A 435 -14.00 -13.72 -19.57
C THR A 435 -14.58 -14.89 -20.38
N SER A 436 -14.58 -16.09 -19.81
CA SER A 436 -15.34 -17.21 -20.35
C SER A 436 -16.85 -16.89 -20.42
N PRO A 437 -17.64 -17.61 -21.24
CA PRO A 437 -19.09 -17.38 -21.37
C PRO A 437 -19.84 -17.37 -20.04
N ASP A 438 -19.45 -18.26 -19.10
CA ASP A 438 -20.05 -18.36 -17.77
C ASP A 438 -19.47 -17.34 -16.76
N GLY A 439 -18.60 -16.43 -17.21
CA GLY A 439 -17.90 -15.45 -16.40
C GLY A 439 -16.58 -15.95 -15.80
N PHE A 440 -15.99 -15.14 -14.92
CA PHE A 440 -14.82 -15.46 -14.10
C PHE A 440 -15.22 -15.36 -12.63
N HIS A 441 -15.17 -16.48 -11.92
CA HIS A 441 -15.57 -16.57 -10.51
C HIS A 441 -14.34 -16.82 -9.67
N LEU A 442 -13.99 -15.87 -8.80
CA LEU A 442 -12.79 -15.92 -7.97
C LEU A 442 -13.19 -16.04 -6.50
N SER A 443 -12.60 -17.02 -5.82
CA SER A 443 -12.63 -17.19 -4.38
C SER A 443 -11.22 -16.97 -3.83
N ILE A 444 -11.15 -16.16 -2.77
CA ILE A 444 -9.92 -15.87 -2.06
C ILE A 444 -10.18 -15.91 -0.56
N ASP A 445 -9.13 -16.21 0.18
CA ASP A 445 -9.05 -15.98 1.62
C ASP A 445 -7.92 -14.98 1.86
N VAL A 446 -8.25 -13.79 2.37
CA VAL A 446 -7.29 -12.70 2.58
C VAL A 446 -6.25 -13.02 3.68
N GLN A 447 -6.53 -14.01 4.54
CA GLN A 447 -5.60 -14.45 5.59
C GLN A 447 -4.65 -15.52 5.04
N TYR A 448 -5.18 -16.47 4.28
CA TYR A 448 -4.38 -17.57 3.73
C TYR A 448 -3.69 -17.23 2.40
N ASN A 449 -4.24 -16.30 1.62
CA ASN A 449 -3.79 -15.91 0.27
C ASN A 449 -3.71 -17.09 -0.73
N PHE A 450 -4.77 -17.90 -0.83
CA PHE A 450 -4.93 -18.83 -1.95
C PHE A 450 -5.70 -18.18 -3.11
N PHE A 451 -5.37 -18.59 -4.33
CA PHE A 451 -6.12 -18.25 -5.53
C PHE A 451 -6.94 -19.45 -6.00
N HIS A 452 -8.26 -19.31 -6.08
CA HIS A 452 -9.12 -20.31 -6.71
C HIS A 452 -10.14 -19.67 -7.62
N ALA A 453 -10.05 -19.97 -8.92
CA ALA A 453 -10.97 -19.48 -9.93
C ALA A 453 -11.69 -20.59 -10.69
N ILE A 454 -12.91 -20.28 -11.13
CA ILE A 454 -13.68 -21.05 -12.12
C ILE A 454 -13.96 -20.13 -13.32
N GLY A 455 -13.67 -20.62 -14.53
CA GLY A 455 -13.67 -19.80 -15.73
C GLY A 455 -12.33 -19.11 -15.95
N ASN A 456 -12.22 -18.40 -17.08
CA ASN A 456 -11.01 -17.69 -17.48
C ASN A 456 -11.25 -16.19 -17.53
N LEU A 457 -10.22 -15.42 -17.21
CA LEU A 457 -10.06 -13.98 -17.42
C LEU A 457 -8.72 -13.78 -18.13
N THR A 458 -8.77 -13.23 -19.34
CA THR A 458 -7.58 -12.92 -20.15
C THR A 458 -7.60 -11.47 -20.54
N THR A 459 -6.53 -10.75 -20.21
CA THR A 459 -6.31 -9.38 -20.67
C THR A 459 -5.26 -9.39 -21.77
N THR A 460 -5.52 -8.72 -22.89
CA THR A 460 -4.57 -8.55 -23.99
C THR A 460 -4.29 -7.07 -24.15
N VAL A 461 -3.03 -6.66 -24.10
CA VAL A 461 -2.60 -5.28 -24.30
C VAL A 461 -1.53 -5.27 -25.38
N ASN A 462 -1.73 -4.48 -26.43
CA ASN A 462 -0.77 -4.35 -27.55
C ASN A 462 -0.32 -5.71 -28.11
N GLY A 463 -1.23 -6.69 -28.16
CA GLY A 463 -0.97 -8.04 -28.68
C GLY A 463 -0.34 -9.03 -27.68
N LYS A 464 0.04 -8.59 -26.48
CA LYS A 464 0.50 -9.48 -25.41
C LYS A 464 -0.66 -9.94 -24.54
N GLU A 465 -0.79 -11.26 -24.36
CA GLU A 465 -1.81 -11.87 -23.50
C GLU A 465 -1.30 -12.05 -22.06
N TYR A 466 -2.16 -11.72 -21.12
CA TYR A 466 -1.99 -11.90 -19.68
C TYR A 466 -3.12 -12.77 -19.15
N ARG A 467 -2.76 -13.87 -18.47
CA ARG A 467 -3.69 -14.89 -17.99
C ARG A 467 -3.62 -14.98 -16.47
N GLN A 468 -4.74 -15.36 -15.86
CA GLN A 468 -4.77 -15.65 -14.43
C GLN A 468 -3.79 -16.77 -14.04
N PRO A 469 -3.32 -16.80 -12.78
CA PRO A 469 -2.50 -17.90 -12.28
C PRO A 469 -3.31 -19.21 -12.18
N ALA A 470 -2.61 -20.32 -12.00
CA ALA A 470 -3.27 -21.60 -11.73
C ALA A 470 -3.94 -21.58 -10.34
N ASN A 471 -4.96 -22.42 -10.14
CA ASN A 471 -5.52 -22.58 -8.80
C ASN A 471 -4.46 -23.11 -7.83
N GLU A 472 -4.57 -22.72 -6.56
CA GLU A 472 -3.59 -22.99 -5.51
C GLU A 472 -2.23 -22.27 -5.71
N THR A 473 -2.15 -21.23 -6.57
CA THR A 473 -0.89 -20.49 -6.85
C THR A 473 -0.97 -18.97 -6.78
#